data_AF-A0A2V7LHU8-F1
#
_entry.id   AF-A0A2V7LHU8-F1
#
_cell.length_a   1.000
_cell.length_b   1.000
_cell.length_c   1.000
_cell.angle_alpha   90.00
_cell.angle_beta   90.00
_cell.angle_gamma   90.00
#
_symmetry.space_group_name_H-M   'P 1'
#
loop_
_entity.id
_entity.type
_entity.pdbx_description
1 polymer ?
#
loop_
_entity_poly.entity_id
_entity_poly.type
_entity_poly.pdbx_seq_one_letter_code
_entity_poly.pdbx_strand_id
1 'polypeptide(L)'
;MSGVRVLVGTRKGAFLLTADGKRERWDVSGPHFAGWEIYHMKGSPADPNRLYASQTSGWFGQVIQRSCDGGKTWETPGGGIITKPGEMPAGESNKFVYDTSPDTGRPLTTHQWYDGTQHPWEFKRVWHLEPSLTDPDTVYAGVEDAAL
;
A
#
# COMPACT_ATOMS: atom_id res chain seq x y z
N MET A 1 -19.81 -14.68 18.30
CA MET A 1 -20.66 -13.81 17.46
C MET A 1 -19.85 -13.40 16.24
N SER A 2 -20.45 -13.36 15.05
CA SER A 2 -19.78 -12.84 13.85
C SER A 2 -19.58 -11.32 13.97
N GLY A 3 -18.45 -10.81 13.49
CA GLY A 3 -18.17 -9.38 13.38
C GLY A 3 -18.10 -8.94 11.92
N VAL A 4 -18.27 -7.64 11.68
CA VAL A 4 -18.13 -7.01 10.37
C VAL A 4 -17.18 -5.83 10.50
N ARG A 5 -16.28 -5.68 9.53
CA ARG A 5 -15.40 -4.52 9.39
C ARG A 5 -15.53 -3.96 7.98
N VAL A 6 -15.71 -2.65 7.88
CA VAL A 6 -15.67 -1.91 6.62
C VAL A 6 -14.44 -1.01 6.67
N LEU A 7 -13.62 -1.08 5.61
CA LEU A 7 -12.45 -0.25 5.42
C LEU A 7 -12.82 0.91 4.50
N VAL A 8 -12.57 2.14 4.92
CA VAL A 8 -12.96 3.33 4.18
C VAL A 8 -11.72 4.18 3.91
N GLY A 9 -11.32 4.24 2.65
CA GLY A 9 -10.31 5.18 2.17
C GLY A 9 -10.95 6.48 1.68
N THR A 10 -10.38 7.63 2.05
CA THR A 10 -10.85 8.94 1.60
C THR A 10 -9.67 9.82 1.16
N ARG A 11 -9.96 10.99 0.58
CA ARG A 11 -8.93 12.03 0.35
C ARG A 11 -8.41 12.70 1.63
N LYS A 12 -8.95 12.34 2.81
CA LYS A 12 -8.60 12.97 4.10
C LYS A 12 -8.09 11.97 5.14
N GLY A 13 -7.93 10.71 4.77
CA GLY A 13 -7.46 9.64 5.63
C GLY A 13 -8.28 8.36 5.51
N ALA A 14 -7.94 7.39 6.34
CA ALA A 14 -8.61 6.09 6.43
C ALA A 14 -9.49 6.01 7.68
N PHE A 15 -10.59 5.26 7.58
CA PHE A 15 -11.48 4.95 8.70
C PHE A 15 -11.80 3.46 8.72
N LEU A 16 -11.92 2.90 9.92
CA LEU A 16 -12.35 1.54 10.16
C LEU A 16 -13.67 1.56 10.89
N LEU A 17 -14.70 0.99 10.25
CA LEU A 17 -16.03 0.88 10.83
C LEU A 17 -16.23 -0.57 11.25
N THR A 18 -16.56 -0.83 12.51
CA THR A 18 -16.80 -2.18 13.02
C THR A 18 -18.17 -2.32 13.65
N ALA A 19 -18.81 -3.47 13.43
CA ALA A 19 -20.09 -3.82 14.02
C ALA A 19 -20.16 -5.33 14.30
N ASP A 20 -21.13 -5.73 15.12
CA ASP A 20 -21.51 -7.14 15.21
C ASP A 20 -22.29 -7.59 13.96
N GLY A 21 -22.69 -8.87 13.94
CA GLY A 21 -23.46 -9.45 12.84
C GLY A 21 -24.81 -8.76 12.56
N LYS A 22 -25.35 -7.97 13.49
CA LYS A 22 -26.61 -7.23 13.30
C LYS A 22 -26.41 -5.94 12.50
N ARG A 23 -25.21 -5.36 12.53
CA ARG A 23 -24.84 -4.15 11.78
C ARG A 23 -25.69 -2.91 12.09
N GLU A 24 -26.29 -2.86 13.28
CA GLU A 24 -27.17 -1.76 13.72
C GLU A 24 -26.38 -0.62 14.40
N ARG A 25 -25.32 -0.97 15.13
CA ARG A 25 -24.45 -0.03 15.82
C ARG A 25 -23.02 -0.21 15.31
N TRP A 26 -22.38 0.90 14.99
CA TRP A 26 -21.04 0.93 14.43
C TRP A 26 -20.12 1.73 15.32
N ASP A 27 -18.96 1.15 15.62
CA ASP A 27 -17.82 1.87 16.17
C ASP A 27 -16.93 2.36 15.02
N VAL A 28 -16.48 3.61 15.10
CA VAL A 28 -15.71 4.27 14.05
C VAL A 28 -14.33 4.62 14.59
N SER A 29 -13.30 4.04 14.00
CA SER A 29 -11.90 4.34 14.29
C SER A 29 -11.28 5.18 13.17
N GLY A 30 -10.57 6.25 13.54
CA GLY A 30 -9.90 7.16 12.63
C GLY A 30 -10.12 8.65 12.98
N PRO A 31 -9.67 9.58 12.12
CA PRO A 31 -8.94 9.32 10.87
C PRO A 31 -7.54 8.73 11.14
N HIS A 32 -7.24 7.59 10.53
CA HIS A 32 -5.87 7.14 10.36
C HIS A 32 -5.26 7.91 9.19
N PHE A 33 -3.96 8.25 9.29
CA PHE A 33 -3.26 9.01 8.26
C PHE A 33 -3.95 10.34 7.91
N ALA A 34 -4.36 11.09 8.93
CA ALA A 34 -5.13 12.32 8.76
C ALA A 34 -4.48 13.29 7.75
N GLY A 35 -5.24 13.70 6.75
CA GLY A 35 -4.79 14.62 5.70
C GLY A 35 -4.10 13.95 4.49
N TRP A 36 -3.90 12.63 4.52
CA TRP A 36 -3.31 11.90 3.41
C TRP A 36 -4.39 11.16 2.62
N GLU A 37 -4.21 11.04 1.31
CA GLU A 37 -5.18 10.39 0.43
C GLU A 37 -4.99 8.87 0.45
N ILE A 38 -6.09 8.14 0.53
CA ILE A 38 -6.12 6.68 0.53
C ILE A 38 -6.82 6.22 -0.75
N TYR A 39 -6.05 5.65 -1.68
CA TYR A 39 -6.58 5.15 -2.95
C TYR A 39 -7.31 3.82 -2.77
N HIS A 40 -6.75 2.93 -1.96
CA HIS A 40 -7.36 1.63 -1.74
C HIS A 40 -7.00 1.07 -0.36
N MET A 41 -7.93 0.33 0.24
CA MET A 41 -7.69 -0.44 1.45
C MET A 41 -8.27 -1.84 1.27
N LYS A 42 -7.56 -2.86 1.75
CA LYS A 42 -8.07 -4.23 1.73
C LYS A 42 -7.54 -5.05 2.89
N GLY A 43 -8.42 -5.85 3.49
CA GLY A 43 -8.06 -6.83 4.51
C GLY A 43 -7.70 -8.16 3.87
N SER A 44 -6.77 -8.89 4.48
CA SER A 44 -6.44 -10.24 4.04
C SER A 44 -7.55 -11.21 4.44
N PRO A 45 -8.03 -12.07 3.53
CA PRO A 45 -8.90 -13.19 3.90
C PRO A 45 -8.14 -14.30 4.65
N ALA A 46 -6.81 -14.37 4.51
CA ALA A 46 -5.97 -15.35 5.21
C ALA A 46 -5.71 -14.97 6.69
N ASP A 47 -5.72 -13.67 7.00
CA ASP A 47 -5.67 -13.15 8.38
C ASP A 47 -6.55 -11.89 8.51
N PRO A 48 -7.68 -11.96 9.25
CA PRO A 48 -8.58 -10.82 9.46
C PRO A 48 -7.96 -9.59 10.17
N ASN A 49 -6.81 -9.73 10.82
CA ASN A 49 -6.07 -8.61 11.42
C ASN A 49 -5.07 -7.96 10.46
N ARG A 50 -4.71 -8.65 9.38
CA ARG A 50 -3.84 -8.12 8.34
C ARG A 50 -4.61 -7.18 7.42
N LEU A 51 -4.27 -5.90 7.46
CA LEU A 51 -4.83 -4.87 6.60
C LEU A 51 -3.74 -4.19 5.79
N TYR A 52 -4.07 -3.79 4.57
CA TYR A 52 -3.21 -2.99 3.72
C TYR A 52 -3.93 -1.71 3.29
N ALA A 53 -3.18 -0.63 3.19
CA ALA A 53 -3.65 0.63 2.64
C ALA A 53 -2.63 1.19 1.64
N SER A 54 -3.14 1.57 0.47
CA SER A 54 -2.43 2.33 -0.54
C SER A 54 -2.66 3.81 -0.30
N GLN A 55 -1.60 4.49 0.16
CA GLN A 55 -1.60 5.90 0.44
C GLN A 55 -0.86 6.66 -0.66
N THR A 56 -1.33 7.83 -1.03
CA THR A 56 -0.61 8.70 -1.95
C THR A 56 -0.64 10.16 -1.50
N SER A 57 0.44 10.88 -1.81
CA SER A 57 0.51 12.32 -1.59
C SER A 57 1.36 12.96 -2.68
N GLY A 58 1.13 14.26 -2.95
CA GLY A 58 1.96 15.01 -3.89
C GLY A 58 3.41 15.20 -3.43
N TRP A 59 3.69 15.04 -2.14
CA TRP A 59 5.02 15.26 -1.57
C TRP A 59 5.84 13.97 -1.43
N PHE A 60 5.21 12.90 -0.91
CA PHE A 60 5.88 11.62 -0.65
C PHE A 60 5.58 10.55 -1.70
N GLY A 61 4.79 10.85 -2.72
CA GLY A 61 4.37 9.87 -3.73
C GLY A 61 3.53 8.75 -3.11
N GLN A 62 3.73 7.54 -3.63
CA GLN A 62 3.05 6.33 -3.16
C GLN A 62 3.73 5.73 -1.93
N VAL A 63 2.95 5.49 -0.87
CA VAL A 63 3.38 4.79 0.35
C VAL A 63 2.44 3.62 0.60
N ILE A 64 2.98 2.47 1.03
CA ILE A 64 2.16 1.33 1.46
C ILE A 64 2.17 1.25 2.98
N GLN A 65 0.99 1.11 3.56
CA GLN A 65 0.80 0.91 4.98
C GLN A 65 0.24 -0.49 5.22
N ARG A 66 0.74 -1.17 6.25
CA ARG A 66 0.26 -2.46 6.71
C ARG A 66 -0.12 -2.36 8.18
N SER A 67 -1.19 -3.04 8.56
CA SER A 67 -1.53 -3.31 9.95
C SER A 67 -1.50 -4.82 10.21
N CYS A 68 -1.08 -5.19 11.42
CA CYS A 68 -1.03 -6.57 11.92
C CYS A 68 -2.04 -6.82 13.04
N ASP A 69 -2.77 -5.79 13.48
CA ASP A 69 -3.61 -5.81 14.69
C ASP A 69 -5.03 -5.28 14.41
N GLY A 70 -5.47 -5.38 13.16
CA GLY A 70 -6.80 -4.97 12.74
C GLY A 70 -6.97 -3.46 12.61
N GLY A 71 -5.88 -2.73 12.38
CA GLY A 71 -5.85 -1.30 12.10
C GLY A 71 -5.61 -0.40 13.31
N LYS A 72 -5.22 -0.96 14.46
CA LYS A 72 -4.87 -0.17 15.65
C LYS A 72 -3.52 0.49 15.48
N THR A 73 -2.55 -0.26 14.95
CA THR A 73 -1.22 0.24 14.57
C THR A 73 -0.96 -0.02 13.10
N TRP A 74 -0.12 0.83 12.53
CA TRP A 74 0.25 0.80 11.11
C TRP A 74 1.75 0.98 10.97
N GLU A 75 2.33 0.26 10.03
CA GLU A 75 3.75 0.31 9.70
C GLU A 75 3.93 0.32 8.19
N THR A 76 5.09 0.81 7.76
CA THR A 76 5.50 0.75 6.36
C THR A 76 6.27 -0.53 6.09
N PRO A 77 5.78 -1.44 5.24
CA PRO A 77 6.54 -2.64 4.88
C PRO A 77 7.86 -2.26 4.18
N GLY A 78 8.96 -2.92 4.55
CA GLY A 78 10.29 -2.70 3.93
C GLY A 78 10.98 -1.39 4.33
N GLY A 79 10.72 -0.88 5.54
CA GLY A 79 10.98 0.52 5.93
C GLY A 79 12.42 0.96 6.24
N GLY A 80 12.58 2.30 6.23
CA GLY A 80 13.76 3.14 6.51
C GLY A 80 13.57 4.54 5.86
N ILE A 81 14.34 5.57 6.23
CA ILE A 81 14.41 6.84 5.48
C ILE A 81 15.76 6.86 4.76
N ILE A 82 15.75 7.03 3.44
CA ILE A 82 16.97 7.28 2.68
C ILE A 82 17.05 8.74 2.31
N THR A 83 18.11 9.37 2.78
CA THR A 83 18.57 10.67 2.33
C THR A 83 19.82 10.46 1.50
N LYS A 84 19.70 10.57 0.17
CA LYS A 84 20.85 10.76 -0.71
C LYS A 84 21.17 12.26 -0.78
N PRO A 85 22.45 12.66 -0.85
CA PRO A 85 22.82 14.07 -0.98
C PRO A 85 22.17 14.71 -2.22
N GLY A 86 21.41 15.79 -2.03
CA GLY A 86 20.73 16.50 -3.10
C GLY A 86 19.36 15.93 -3.51
N GLU A 87 18.92 14.82 -2.91
CA GLU A 87 17.60 14.24 -3.14
C GLU A 87 16.67 14.50 -1.94
N MET A 88 15.36 14.58 -2.18
CA MET A 88 14.39 14.63 -1.09
C MET A 88 14.41 13.30 -0.31
N PRO A 89 14.20 13.32 1.03
CA PRO A 89 14.10 12.09 1.81
C PRO A 89 13.03 11.16 1.22
N ALA A 90 13.43 9.98 0.79
CA ALA A 90 12.51 8.94 0.33
C ALA A 90 12.28 7.94 1.47
N GLY A 91 11.02 7.65 1.79
CA GLY A 91 10.70 6.51 2.65
C GLY A 91 10.98 5.21 1.90
N GLU A 92 11.61 4.22 2.53
CA GLU A 92 11.90 2.94 1.88
C GLU A 92 10.63 2.18 1.45
N SER A 93 9.48 2.50 2.04
CA SER A 93 8.16 2.05 1.56
C SER A 93 7.91 2.39 0.09
N ASN A 94 8.59 3.40 -0.44
CA ASN A 94 8.47 3.90 -1.81
C ASN A 94 9.46 3.23 -2.76
N LYS A 95 10.34 2.35 -2.28
CA LYS A 95 11.40 1.78 -3.12
C LYS A 95 10.87 0.80 -4.14
N PHE A 96 9.75 0.15 -3.82
CA PHE A 96 9.15 -0.85 -4.69
C PHE A 96 10.20 -1.76 -5.33
N VAL A 97 11.09 -2.27 -4.47
CA VAL A 97 12.27 -2.98 -4.92
C VAL A 97 11.81 -4.21 -5.67
N TYR A 98 12.16 -4.26 -6.95
CA TYR A 98 11.95 -5.46 -7.73
C TYR A 98 12.83 -6.57 -7.19
N ASP A 99 12.21 -7.72 -6.95
CA ASP A 99 12.96 -8.92 -6.64
C ASP A 99 13.85 -9.28 -7.82
N THR A 100 15.15 -9.18 -7.61
CA THR A 100 16.22 -9.54 -8.55
C THR A 100 17.06 -10.69 -8.01
N SER A 101 16.60 -11.34 -6.93
CA SER A 101 17.28 -12.49 -6.36
C SER A 101 17.35 -13.64 -7.37
N PRO A 102 18.37 -14.51 -7.29
CA PRO A 102 18.45 -15.68 -8.17
C PRO A 102 17.29 -16.67 -8.00
N ASP A 103 16.72 -16.73 -6.79
CA ASP A 103 15.73 -17.75 -6.41
C ASP A 103 14.33 -17.42 -6.93
N THR A 104 13.91 -16.15 -6.83
CA THR A 104 12.53 -15.73 -7.13
C THR A 104 12.46 -14.53 -8.08
N GLY A 105 13.59 -13.83 -8.29
CA GLY A 105 13.66 -12.65 -9.11
C GLY A 105 13.75 -12.93 -10.61
N ARG A 106 13.46 -11.90 -11.40
CA ARG A 106 13.72 -11.87 -12.85
C ARG A 106 14.61 -10.67 -13.17
N PRO A 107 15.48 -10.74 -14.19
CA PRO A 107 16.25 -9.57 -14.62
C PRO A 107 15.30 -8.43 -14.97
N LEU A 108 15.52 -7.26 -14.34
CA LEU A 108 14.76 -6.06 -14.66
C LEU A 108 15.07 -5.66 -16.11
N THR A 109 14.04 -5.48 -16.91
CA THR A 109 14.18 -5.00 -18.30
C THR A 109 14.02 -3.48 -18.35
N THR A 110 14.16 -2.90 -19.54
CA THR A 110 14.01 -1.46 -19.78
C THR A 110 12.87 -1.17 -20.75
N HIS A 111 12.41 0.07 -20.75
CA HIS A 111 11.49 0.62 -21.74
C HIS A 111 12.11 1.86 -22.41
N GLN A 112 11.64 2.21 -23.61
CA GLN A 112 12.09 3.40 -24.31
C GLN A 112 11.33 4.64 -23.83
N TRP A 113 12.06 5.67 -23.43
CA TRP A 113 11.51 6.96 -23.01
C TRP A 113 11.21 7.87 -24.22
N TYR A 114 10.49 8.98 -24.01
CA TYR A 114 10.08 9.87 -25.11
C TYR A 114 11.25 10.50 -25.87
N ASP A 115 12.44 10.56 -25.26
CA ASP A 115 13.68 11.07 -25.87
C ASP A 115 14.50 9.96 -26.59
N GLY A 116 13.99 8.73 -26.61
CA GLY A 116 14.60 7.58 -27.25
C GLY A 116 15.57 6.79 -26.38
N THR A 117 15.87 7.22 -25.15
CA THR A 117 16.78 6.52 -24.23
C THR A 117 16.09 5.34 -23.52
N GLN A 118 16.87 4.38 -22.98
CA GLN A 118 16.34 3.22 -22.24
C GLN A 118 16.34 3.49 -20.74
N HIS A 119 15.19 3.32 -20.12
CA HIS A 119 15.00 3.49 -18.68
C HIS A 119 14.52 2.19 -18.02
N PRO A 120 14.98 1.86 -16.80
CA PRO A 120 14.40 0.78 -16.00
C PRO A 120 12.89 0.97 -15.81
N TRP A 121 12.15 -0.12 -15.62
CA TRP A 121 10.74 -0.02 -15.22
C TRP A 121 10.64 0.54 -13.82
N GLU A 122 9.84 1.59 -13.69
CA GLU A 122 9.48 2.21 -12.42
C GLU A 122 7.95 2.36 -12.42
N PHE A 123 7.31 2.11 -11.28
CA PHE A 123 5.88 2.38 -11.19
C PHE A 123 5.63 3.56 -10.26
N LYS A 124 4.50 4.22 -10.52
CA LYS A 124 4.21 5.51 -9.92
C LYS A 124 3.21 5.39 -8.78
N ARG A 125 2.19 4.57 -8.95
CA ARG A 125 1.05 4.47 -8.03
C ARG A 125 0.48 3.05 -7.97
N VAL A 126 -0.08 2.71 -6.82
CA VAL A 126 -0.85 1.48 -6.57
C VAL A 126 -2.30 1.88 -6.38
N TRP A 127 -3.16 1.59 -7.35
CA TRP A 127 -4.58 1.94 -7.29
C TRP A 127 -5.44 0.78 -6.78
N HIS A 128 -4.92 -0.45 -6.81
CA HIS A 128 -5.59 -1.64 -6.32
C HIS A 128 -4.65 -2.53 -5.52
N LEU A 129 -5.18 -3.13 -4.46
CA LEU A 129 -4.48 -4.12 -3.63
C LEU A 129 -5.35 -5.37 -3.55
N GLU A 130 -4.75 -6.53 -3.76
CA GLU A 130 -5.41 -7.83 -3.69
C GLU A 130 -4.57 -8.76 -2.80
N PRO A 131 -4.85 -8.83 -1.48
CA PRO A 131 -4.19 -9.78 -0.60
C PRO A 131 -4.42 -11.21 -1.07
N SER A 132 -3.41 -12.07 -0.92
CA SER A 132 -3.52 -13.48 -1.24
C SER A 132 -4.62 -14.15 -0.43
N LEU A 133 -5.27 -15.14 -1.04
CA LEU A 133 -6.32 -15.93 -0.41
C LEU A 133 -5.78 -16.86 0.69
N THR A 134 -4.50 -17.19 0.64
CA THR A 134 -3.89 -18.25 1.47
C THR A 134 -2.65 -17.82 2.23
N ASP A 135 -2.03 -16.69 1.86
CA ASP A 135 -0.82 -16.19 2.50
C ASP A 135 -1.03 -14.75 2.99
N PRO A 136 -1.02 -14.50 4.31
CA PRO A 136 -1.24 -13.17 4.86
C PRO A 136 -0.08 -12.19 4.62
N ASP A 137 1.08 -12.64 4.12
CA ASP A 137 2.21 -11.77 3.81
C ASP A 137 2.41 -11.49 2.32
N THR A 138 1.57 -12.08 1.46
CA THR A 138 1.55 -11.82 0.01
C THR A 138 0.37 -10.93 -0.39
N VAL A 139 0.66 -9.89 -1.17
CA VAL A 139 -0.35 -8.98 -1.76
C VAL A 139 0.01 -8.66 -3.20
N TYR A 140 -0.97 -8.75 -4.10
CA TYR A 140 -0.85 -8.33 -5.49
C TYR A 140 -1.29 -6.88 -5.63
N ALA A 141 -0.61 -6.11 -6.46
CA ALA A 141 -0.89 -4.70 -6.67
C ALA A 141 -1.27 -4.42 -8.13
N GLY A 142 -2.40 -3.74 -8.33
CA GLY A 142 -2.70 -3.08 -9.60
C GLY A 142 -2.00 -1.72 -9.60
N VAL A 143 -1.05 -1.55 -10.53
CA VAL A 143 -0.18 -0.38 -10.59
C VAL A 143 -0.43 0.47 -11.83
N GLU A 144 -0.14 1.77 -11.71
CA GLU A 144 0.00 2.69 -12.83
C GLU A 144 1.48 2.66 -13.25
N ASP A 145 1.72 2.21 -14.48
CA ASP A 145 3.04 2.27 -15.10
C ASP A 145 3.43 3.74 -15.31
N ALA A 146 4.69 4.09 -15.02
CA ALA A 146 5.20 5.44 -15.24
C ALA A 146 5.43 5.77 -16.74
N ALA A 147 5.22 4.80 -17.64
CA ALA A 147 5.46 4.90 -19.07
C ALA A 147 4.29 5.47 -19.92
N LEU A 148 3.20 5.97 -19.30
CA LEU A 148 2.08 6.64 -19.99
C LEU A 148 1.99 8.13 -19.65
#